data_AF-A0A2G6J5R5-F1
#
_entry.id   AF-A0A2G6J5R5-F1
#
_cell.length_a   1.000
_cell.length_b   1.000
_cell.length_c   1.000
_cell.angle_alpha   90.00
_cell.angle_beta   90.00
_cell.angle_gamma   90.00
#
_symmetry.space_group_name_H-M   'P 1'
#
loop_
_entity.id
_entity.type
_entity.pdbx_description
1 polymer ?
#
loop_
_entity_poly.entity_id
_entity_poly.type
_entity_poly.pdbx_seq_one_letter_code
_entity_poly.pdbx_strand_id
1 'polypeptide(L)'
;MILEAKRLAVCANNTANLSTEGFMASQVAATELASGGVAGDIVPTKAPAPLTMRDGQVVAMSNTDLVRETVNRTLALRTYQANAAVAGAASDLDREILDLTA
;
A
#
# COMPACT_ATOMS: atom_id res chain seq x y z
N MET A 1 10.92 3.99 -2.87
CA MET A 1 10.17 4.65 -1.77
C MET A 1 8.69 4.90 -2.10
N ILE A 2 8.35 5.27 -3.35
CA ILE A 2 6.98 5.63 -3.76
C ILE A 2 5.97 4.46 -3.67
N LEU A 3 6.42 3.21 -3.86
CA LEU A 3 5.53 2.03 -3.83
C LEU A 3 4.83 1.83 -2.48
N GLU A 4 5.58 1.86 -1.37
CA GLU A 4 5.01 1.60 -0.05
C GLU A 4 4.08 2.73 0.41
N ALA A 5 4.39 3.98 0.02
CA ALA A 5 3.48 5.11 0.23
C ALA A 5 2.15 4.91 -0.51
N LYS A 6 2.18 4.42 -1.77
CA LYS A 6 0.97 4.07 -2.51
C LYS A 6 0.18 2.95 -1.82
N ARG A 7 0.84 1.90 -1.33
CA ARG A 7 0.18 0.81 -0.59
C ARG A 7 -0.51 1.31 0.66
N LEU A 8 0.18 2.13 1.46
CA LEU A 8 -0.40 2.71 2.67
C LEU A 8 -1.61 3.60 2.36
N ALA A 9 -1.53 4.43 1.31
CA ALA A 9 -2.63 5.29 0.89
C ALA A 9 -3.85 4.49 0.41
N VAL A 10 -3.65 3.42 -0.35
CA VAL A 10 -4.74 2.52 -0.76
C VAL A 10 -5.38 1.83 0.44
N CYS A 11 -4.59 1.34 1.40
CA CYS A 11 -5.13 0.75 2.63
C CYS A 11 -5.98 1.74 3.42
N ALA A 12 -5.52 2.98 3.57
CA ALA A 12 -6.26 4.04 4.25
C ALA A 12 -7.58 4.34 3.52
N ASN A 13 -7.54 4.49 2.20
CA ASN A 13 -8.72 4.74 1.37
C ASN A 13 -9.75 3.61 1.46
N ASN A 14 -9.31 2.35 1.34
CA ASN A 14 -10.20 1.19 1.43
C ASN A 14 -10.81 1.09 2.84
N THR A 15 -10.00 1.23 3.89
CA THR A 15 -10.47 1.14 5.29
C THR A 15 -11.48 2.24 5.60
N ALA A 16 -11.24 3.48 5.14
CA ALA A 16 -12.16 4.59 5.33
C ALA A 16 -13.52 4.36 4.64
N ASN A 17 -13.53 3.59 3.55
CA ASN A 17 -14.73 3.26 2.77
C ASN A 17 -15.27 1.84 3.03
N LEU A 18 -14.90 1.21 4.15
CA LEU A 18 -15.34 -0.15 4.49
C LEU A 18 -16.87 -0.25 4.59
N SER A 19 -17.54 0.79 5.07
CA SER A 19 -19.00 0.82 5.22
C SER A 19 -19.71 1.63 4.14
N THR A 20 -18.99 2.04 3.10
CA THR A 20 -19.56 2.80 1.99
C THR A 20 -20.24 1.86 1.00
N GLU A 21 -21.53 2.11 0.75
CA GLU A 21 -22.32 1.39 -0.24
C GLU A 21 -21.75 1.58 -1.66
N GLY A 22 -21.69 0.51 -2.44
CA GLY A 22 -21.21 0.52 -3.82
C GLY A 22 -19.69 0.75 -3.97
N PHE A 23 -18.94 0.91 -2.88
CA PHE A 23 -17.52 1.17 -2.96
C PHE A 23 -16.73 -0.06 -3.43
N MET A 24 -15.81 0.17 -4.37
CA MET A 24 -14.92 -0.86 -4.89
C MET A 24 -13.49 -0.57 -4.44
N ALA A 25 -12.96 -1.44 -3.60
CA ALA A 25 -11.61 -1.40 -3.09
C ALA A 25 -10.59 -1.48 -4.23
N SER A 26 -9.46 -0.81 -4.02
CA SER A 26 -8.32 -0.84 -4.93
C SER A 26 -7.16 -1.61 -4.33
N GLN A 27 -6.18 -1.95 -5.16
CA GLN A 27 -4.93 -2.60 -4.75
C GLN A 27 -3.76 -2.00 -5.54
N VAL A 28 -2.56 -2.14 -5.02
CA VAL A 28 -1.35 -1.72 -5.74
C VAL A 28 -0.76 -2.93 -6.47
N ALA A 29 -0.80 -2.90 -7.79
CA ALA A 29 -0.08 -3.82 -8.65
C ALA A 29 1.38 -3.39 -8.73
N ALA A 30 2.30 -4.27 -8.32
CA ALA A 30 3.73 -4.03 -8.42
C ALA A 30 4.24 -4.59 -9.76
N THR A 31 4.97 -3.77 -10.51
CA THR A 31 5.57 -4.17 -11.79
C THR A 31 7.04 -3.82 -11.79
N GLU A 32 7.87 -4.77 -12.20
CA GLU A 32 9.30 -4.58 -12.35
C GLU A 32 9.59 -3.62 -13.50
N LEU A 33 10.55 -2.72 -13.29
CA LEU A 33 11.02 -1.80 -14.31
C LEU A 33 12.28 -2.33 -14.98
N ALA A 34 12.37 -2.19 -16.30
CA ALA A 34 13.55 -2.60 -17.07
C ALA A 34 14.85 -1.90 -16.62
N SER A 35 14.74 -0.70 -16.03
CA SER A 35 15.86 0.05 -15.43
C SER A 35 16.29 -0.47 -14.05
N GLY A 36 15.66 -1.54 -13.55
CA GLY A 36 15.72 -1.94 -12.15
C GLY A 36 14.71 -1.17 -11.30
N GLY A 37 14.30 -1.81 -10.21
CA GLY A 37 13.29 -1.28 -9.28
C GLY A 37 11.86 -1.69 -9.62
N VAL A 38 10.91 -1.15 -8.85
CA VAL A 38 9.50 -1.55 -8.90
C VAL A 38 8.60 -0.32 -8.97
N ALA A 39 7.73 -0.26 -9.98
CA ALA A 39 6.63 0.68 -10.07
C ALA A 39 5.37 0.09 -9.43
N GLY A 40 4.52 0.96 -8.89
CA GLY A 40 3.24 0.57 -8.31
C GLY A 40 2.09 1.28 -8.99
N ASP A 41 1.16 0.54 -9.55
CA ASP A 41 -0.07 1.07 -10.16
C ASP A 41 -1.29 0.73 -9.31
N ILE A 42 -2.19 1.70 -9.14
CA ILE A 42 -3.42 1.49 -8.39
C ILE A 42 -4.45 0.91 -9.36
N VAL A 43 -4.95 -0.29 -9.05
CA VAL A 43 -5.93 -0.99 -9.87
C VAL A 43 -7.11 -1.43 -9.01
N PRO A 44 -8.33 -1.53 -9.54
CA PRO A 44 -9.45 -2.10 -8.82
C PRO A 44 -9.17 -3.54 -8.39
N THR A 45 -9.65 -3.95 -7.22
CA THR A 45 -9.60 -5.37 -6.84
C THR A 45 -10.59 -6.17 -7.67
N LYS A 46 -10.26 -7.43 -7.94
CA LYS A 46 -11.16 -8.39 -8.61
C LYS A 46 -12.09 -9.12 -7.63
N ALA A 47 -11.98 -8.82 -6.32
CA ALA A 47 -12.82 -9.45 -5.31
C ALA A 47 -14.30 -9.05 -5.52
N PRO A 48 -15.24 -10.00 -5.45
CA PRO A 48 -16.66 -9.68 -5.57
C PRO A 48 -17.13 -8.84 -4.38
N ALA A 49 -18.09 -7.94 -4.64
CA ALA A 49 -18.75 -7.19 -3.59
C ALA A 49 -19.81 -8.03 -2.87
N PRO A 50 -19.87 -8.00 -1.53
CA PRO A 50 -20.95 -8.63 -0.79
C PRO A 50 -22.28 -7.94 -1.12
N LEU A 51 -23.31 -8.74 -1.35
CA LEU A 51 -24.67 -8.26 -1.60
C LEU A 51 -25.49 -8.36 -0.32
N THR A 52 -26.27 -7.33 -0.02
CA THR A 52 -27.21 -7.29 1.11
C THR A 52 -28.59 -6.85 0.64
N MET A 53 -29.62 -7.17 1.43
CA MET A 53 -30.99 -6.68 1.19
C MET A 53 -31.26 -5.53 2.14
N ARG A 54 -31.60 -4.36 1.60
CA ARG A 54 -32.03 -3.19 2.37
C ARG A 54 -33.32 -2.65 1.75
N ASP A 55 -34.37 -2.53 2.56
CA ASP A 55 -35.69 -2.03 2.13
C ASP A 55 -36.27 -2.74 0.89
N GLY A 56 -36.03 -4.06 0.78
CA GLY A 56 -36.50 -4.87 -0.34
C GLY A 56 -35.67 -4.73 -1.63
N GLN A 57 -34.58 -3.96 -1.61
CA GLN A 57 -33.65 -3.81 -2.72
C GLN A 57 -32.32 -4.53 -2.45
N VAL A 58 -31.75 -5.15 -3.50
CA VAL A 58 -30.40 -5.71 -3.45
C VAL A 58 -29.40 -4.58 -3.58
N VAL A 59 -28.54 -4.44 -2.59
CA VAL A 59 -27.51 -3.40 -2.51
C VAL A 59 -26.14 -4.06 -2.43
N ALA A 60 -25.19 -3.57 -3.22
CA ALA A 60 -23.79 -3.98 -3.14
C ALA A 60 -23.08 -3.17 -2.06
N MET A 61 -22.45 -3.85 -1.10
CA MET A 61 -21.62 -3.25 -0.06
C MET A 61 -20.16 -3.19 -0.52
N SER A 62 -19.32 -2.50 0.24
CA SER A 62 -17.87 -2.45 0.03
C SER A 62 -17.26 -3.85 -0.09
N ASN A 63 -16.44 -4.09 -1.11
CA ASN A 63 -15.65 -5.33 -1.24
C ASN A 63 -14.29 -5.27 -0.51
N THR A 64 -14.15 -4.32 0.43
CA THR A 64 -12.93 -4.14 1.23
C THR A 64 -12.73 -5.32 2.19
N ASP A 65 -11.52 -5.90 2.16
CA ASP A 65 -11.10 -6.98 3.05
C ASP A 65 -10.16 -6.43 4.13
N LEU A 66 -10.69 -6.21 5.34
CA LEU A 66 -9.95 -5.57 6.43
C LEU A 66 -8.73 -6.39 6.90
N VAL A 67 -8.78 -7.71 6.76
CA VAL A 67 -7.64 -8.59 7.10
C VAL A 67 -6.51 -8.32 6.11
N ARG A 68 -6.83 -8.29 4.81
CA ARG A 68 -5.87 -7.94 3.77
C ARG A 68 -5.31 -6.54 3.95
N GLU A 69 -6.14 -5.55 4.27
CA GLU A 69 -5.67 -4.18 4.50
C GLU A 69 -4.71 -4.08 5.70
N THR A 70 -4.95 -4.83 6.75
CA THR A 70 -4.06 -4.87 7.92
C THR A 70 -2.70 -5.47 7.58
N VAL A 71 -2.68 -6.56 6.81
CA VAL A 71 -1.45 -7.18 6.32
C VAL A 71 -0.69 -6.22 5.41
N ASN A 72 -1.36 -5.60 4.44
CA ASN A 72 -0.76 -4.65 3.52
C ASN A 72 -0.19 -3.42 4.23
N ARG A 73 -0.91 -2.89 5.22
CA ARG A 73 -0.42 -1.78 6.07
C ARG A 73 0.85 -2.18 6.82
N THR A 74 0.87 -3.39 7.38
CA THR A 74 2.03 -3.90 8.12
C THR A 74 3.23 -4.08 7.20
N LEU A 75 3.03 -4.66 6.02
CA LEU A 75 4.06 -4.81 5.00
C LEU A 75 4.62 -3.44 4.60
N ALA A 76 3.76 -2.48 4.26
CA ALA A 76 4.18 -1.13 3.87
C ALA A 76 5.02 -0.45 4.96
N LEU A 77 4.62 -0.56 6.22
CA LEU A 77 5.38 0.00 7.35
C LEU A 77 6.76 -0.67 7.49
N ARG A 78 6.82 -2.00 7.45
CA ARG A 78 8.08 -2.74 7.62
C ARG A 78 9.04 -2.50 6.47
N THR A 79 8.55 -2.48 5.24
CA THR A 79 9.36 -2.17 4.06
C THR A 79 9.84 -0.72 4.08
N TYR A 80 9.01 0.22 4.53
CA TYR A 80 9.46 1.60 4.73
C TYR A 80 10.59 1.70 5.76
N GLN A 81 10.46 1.04 6.91
CA GLN A 81 11.50 0.99 7.95
C GLN A 81 12.81 0.40 7.41
N ALA A 82 12.74 -0.68 6.65
CA ALA A 82 13.92 -1.30 6.02
C ALA A 82 14.62 -0.32 5.06
N ASN A 83 13.86 0.37 4.20
CA ASN A 83 14.40 1.36 3.28
C ASN A 83 15.05 2.54 4.02
N ALA A 84 14.43 3.02 5.11
CA ALA A 84 14.97 4.09 5.93
C ALA A 84 16.28 3.68 6.63
N ALA A 85 16.36 2.43 7.11
CA ALA A 85 17.58 1.90 7.72
C ALA A 85 18.75 1.83 6.72
N VAL A 86 18.49 1.41 5.48
CA VAL A 86 19.51 1.40 4.40
C VAL A 86 19.96 2.82 4.07
N ALA A 87 19.04 3.77 3.96
CA ALA A 87 19.39 5.18 3.71
C ALA A 87 20.23 5.79 4.87
N GLY A 88 19.90 5.43 6.11
CA GLY A 88 20.68 5.82 7.29
C GLY A 88 22.10 5.25 7.24
N ALA A 89 22.25 3.95 6.99
CA ALA A 89 23.55 3.30 6.88
C ALA A 89 24.41 3.92 5.76
N ALA A 90 23.83 4.22 4.60
CA ALA A 90 24.54 4.92 3.53
C ALA A 90 25.02 6.31 3.96
N SER A 91 24.17 7.07 4.66
CA SER A 91 24.52 8.40 5.15
C SER A 91 25.65 8.37 6.20
N ASP A 92 25.67 7.32 7.03
CA ASP A 92 26.73 7.14 8.03
C ASP A 92 28.07 6.78 7.38
N LEU A 93 28.06 5.93 6.34
CA LEU A 93 29.26 5.63 5.54
C LEU A 93 29.81 6.87 4.83
N ASP A 94 28.93 7.69 4.24
CA ASP A 94 29.35 8.94 3.60
C ASP A 94 30.02 9.89 4.60
N ARG A 95 29.50 9.97 5.84
CA ARG A 95 30.13 10.77 6.90
C ARG A 95 31.51 10.24 7.28
N GLU A 96 31.66 8.93 7.45
CA GLU A 96 32.95 8.32 7.79
C GLU A 96 34.00 8.57 6.69
N ILE A 97 33.61 8.48 5.41
CA ILE A 97 34.51 8.80 4.28
C ILE A 97 34.94 10.27 4.30
N LEU A 98 34.00 11.19 4.57
CA LEU A 98 34.30 12.61 4.68
C LEU A 98 35.27 12.89 5.84
N ASP A 99 35.06 12.27 7.00
CA ASP A 99 35.94 12.43 8.17
C ASP A 99 37.36 11.88 7.90
N LEU A 100 37.52 10.84 7.08
CA LEU A 100 38.83 10.27 6.71
C LEU A 100 39.60 11.12 5.70
N THR A 101 38.91 11.98 4.94
CA THR A 101 39.52 12.77 3.86
C THR A 101 39.72 14.25 4.22
N ALA A 102 39.26 14.66 5.40
CA ALA A 102 39.48 15.98 6.00
C ALA A 102 40.78 16.04 6.82
#